data_AF-A0AAN0MDT3-F1
#
_entry.id   AF-A0AAN0MDT3-F1
#
_cell.length_a   1.000
_cell.length_b   1.000
_cell.length_c   1.000
_cell.angle_alpha   90.00
_cell.angle_beta   90.00
_cell.angle_gamma   90.00
#
_symmetry.space_group_name_H-M   'P 1'
#
loop_
_entity.id
_entity.type
_entity.pdbx_description
1 polymer ?
#
loop_
_entity_poly.entity_id
_entity_poly.type
_entity_poly.pdbx_seq_one_letter_code
_entity_poly.pdbx_strand_id
1 'polypeptide(L)'
;MLSAQTYRRIYRASAWYDIIVTWPYALPITFTLIWGGFGGLHDMAGLTPLPQLNPMMVLFANFFGTVVLIWSVVRLRFDNPLLGRYDAAGRMLFSAWMINALLHGGSPVIWVFLITEICWGIAQALPVRSPVVARV
;
A
#
# COMPACT_ATOMS: atom_id res chain seq x y z
N MET A 1 6.56 -17.01 14.65
CA MET A 1 7.86 -16.34 14.39
C MET A 1 8.37 -16.75 13.01
N LEU A 2 8.72 -15.79 12.16
CA LEU A 2 9.21 -16.00 10.79
C LEU A 2 10.71 -16.27 10.76
N SER A 3 11.20 -17.01 9.77
CA SER A 3 12.63 -17.06 9.48
C SER A 3 13.11 -15.74 8.86
N ALA A 4 14.39 -15.40 8.99
CA ALA A 4 14.95 -14.20 8.37
C ALA A 4 14.79 -14.20 6.84
N GLN A 5 14.93 -15.36 6.20
CA GLN A 5 14.75 -15.52 4.76
C GLN A 5 13.29 -15.31 4.34
N THR A 6 12.34 -15.89 5.08
CA THR A 6 10.90 -15.71 4.82
C THR A 6 10.50 -14.24 5.00
N TYR A 7 10.98 -13.59 6.06
CA TYR A 7 10.71 -12.17 6.30
C TYR A 7 11.21 -11.30 5.15
N ARG A 8 12.45 -11.53 4.69
CA ARG A 8 13.03 -10.80 3.54
C ARG A 8 12.23 -10.99 2.26
N ARG A 9 11.72 -12.21 1.98
CA ARG A 9 10.85 -12.46 0.83
C ARG A 9 9.53 -11.68 0.91
N ILE A 10 8.87 -11.72 2.06
CA ILE A 10 7.62 -10.97 2.33
C ILE A 10 7.86 -9.47 2.12
N TYR A 11 8.93 -8.94 2.72
CA TYR A 11 9.32 -7.53 2.65
C TYR A 11 9.60 -7.06 1.22
N ARG A 12 10.30 -7.87 0.40
CA ARG A 12 10.55 -7.52 -1.01
C ARG A 12 9.29 -7.63 -1.85
N ALA A 13 8.47 -8.66 -1.60
CA ALA A 13 7.20 -8.84 -2.30
C ALA A 13 6.24 -7.68 -2.06
N SER A 14 6.13 -7.21 -0.82
CA SER A 14 5.30 -6.05 -0.48
C SER A 14 5.79 -4.76 -1.14
N ALA A 15 7.11 -4.55 -1.25
CA ALA A 15 7.64 -3.38 -1.92
C ALA A 15 7.39 -3.40 -3.45
N TRP A 16 7.44 -4.58 -4.08
CA TRP A 16 7.02 -4.73 -5.48
C TRP A 16 5.53 -4.53 -5.68
N TYR A 17 4.70 -5.08 -4.79
CA TYR A 17 3.27 -4.84 -4.77
C TYR A 17 2.96 -3.34 -4.72
N ASP A 18 3.63 -2.60 -3.83
CA ASP A 18 3.42 -1.16 -3.70
C ASP A 18 3.76 -0.44 -5.01
N ILE A 19 4.87 -0.78 -5.68
CA ILE A 19 5.19 -0.20 -7.00
C ILE A 19 4.08 -0.47 -8.01
N ILE A 20 3.65 -1.73 -8.15
CA ILE A 20 2.66 -2.14 -9.15
C ILE A 20 1.31 -1.46 -8.92
N VAL A 21 0.89 -1.32 -7.67
CA VAL A 21 -0.40 -0.74 -7.32
C VAL A 21 -0.37 0.78 -7.33
N THR A 22 0.72 1.41 -6.90
CA THR A 22 0.76 2.87 -6.70
C THR A 22 1.35 3.66 -7.85
N TRP A 23 2.07 3.04 -8.80
CA TRP A 23 2.63 3.79 -9.93
C TRP A 23 1.60 4.59 -10.74
N PRO A 24 0.34 4.14 -10.95
CA PRO A 24 -0.64 4.93 -11.70
C PRO A 24 -0.99 6.24 -10.99
N TYR A 25 -0.83 6.31 -9.67
CA TYR A 25 -1.12 7.50 -8.89
C TYR A 25 -0.01 8.55 -9.02
N ALA A 26 1.17 8.21 -9.50
CA ALA A 26 2.32 9.12 -9.51
C ALA A 26 2.30 10.17 -10.63
N LEU A 27 1.56 9.94 -11.73
CA LEU A 27 1.43 10.89 -12.84
C LEU A 27 -0.04 11.31 -13.04
N PRO A 28 -0.31 12.57 -13.43
CA PRO A 28 -1.68 13.05 -13.62
C PRO A 28 -2.48 12.22 -14.65
N ILE A 29 -1.84 11.88 -15.77
CA ILE A 29 -2.49 11.17 -16.88
C ILE A 29 -2.84 9.73 -16.46
N THR A 30 -1.90 9.04 -15.82
CA THR A 30 -2.12 7.66 -15.36
C THR A 30 -3.16 7.60 -14.25
N PHE A 31 -3.20 8.62 -13.37
CA PHE A 31 -4.19 8.69 -12.31
C PHE A 31 -5.59 8.91 -12.87
N THR A 32 -5.72 9.76 -13.88
CA THR A 32 -7.00 9.98 -14.58
C THR A 32 -7.50 8.70 -15.25
N LEU A 33 -6.61 7.92 -15.86
CA LEU A 33 -6.95 6.65 -16.50
C LEU A 33 -7.41 5.60 -15.48
N ILE A 34 -6.68 5.40 -14.38
CA ILE A 34 -7.06 4.41 -13.36
C ILE A 34 -8.35 4.82 -12.65
N TRP A 35 -8.58 6.12 -12.43
CA TRP A 35 -9.82 6.64 -11.86
C TRP A 35 -11.03 6.36 -12.76
N GLY A 36 -10.88 6.55 -14.07
CA GLY A 36 -11.91 6.15 -15.05
C GLY A 36 -12.17 4.64 -15.02
N GLY A 37 -11.13 3.82 -14.87
CA GLY A 37 -11.26 2.38 -14.68
C GLY A 37 -12.06 2.01 -13.42
N PHE A 38 -11.80 2.66 -12.29
CA PHE A 38 -12.61 2.49 -11.09
C PHE A 38 -14.06 2.95 -11.28
N GLY A 39 -14.29 4.01 -12.07
CA GLY A 39 -15.62 4.43 -12.47
C GLY A 39 -16.38 3.32 -13.21
N GLY A 40 -15.74 2.69 -14.20
CA GLY A 40 -16.33 1.54 -14.90
C GLY A 40 -16.63 0.36 -13.97
N LEU A 41 -15.76 0.09 -12.99
CA LEU A 41 -16.03 -0.95 -11.97
C LEU A 41 -17.21 -0.60 -11.07
N HIS A 42 -17.38 0.68 -10.71
CA HIS A 42 -18.55 1.14 -9.97
C HIS A 42 -19.83 0.93 -10.77
N ASP A 43 -19.82 1.30 -12.05
CA ASP A 43 -20.97 1.13 -12.94
C ASP A 43 -21.36 -0.36 -13.07
N MET A 44 -20.37 -1.23 -13.28
CA MET A 44 -20.58 -2.68 -13.36
C MET A 44 -21.12 -3.30 -12.06
N ALA A 45 -20.70 -2.74 -10.91
CA ALA A 45 -21.13 -3.20 -9.59
C ALA A 45 -22.42 -2.54 -9.09
N GLY A 46 -23.02 -1.62 -9.87
CA GLY A 46 -24.20 -0.86 -9.46
C GLY A 46 -23.96 0.07 -8.27
N LEU A 47 -22.71 0.51 -8.08
CA LEU A 47 -22.30 1.42 -7.00
C LEU A 47 -22.54 2.88 -7.38
N THR A 48 -22.60 3.75 -6.37
CA THR A 48 -22.66 5.20 -6.58
C THR A 48 -21.48 5.67 -7.44
N PRO A 49 -21.70 6.54 -8.45
CA PRO A 49 -20.63 7.08 -9.27
C PRO A 49 -19.53 7.75 -8.46
N LEU A 50 -18.28 7.58 -8.89
CA LEU A 50 -17.15 8.27 -8.28
C LEU A 50 -17.24 9.79 -8.50
N PRO A 51 -16.73 10.60 -7.55
CA PRO A 51 -16.67 12.04 -7.73
C PRO A 51 -15.79 12.41 -8.93
N GLN A 52 -16.14 13.52 -9.58
CA GLN A 52 -15.33 14.08 -10.66
C GLN A 52 -13.97 14.52 -10.12
N LEU A 53 -12.91 14.19 -10.86
CA LEU A 53 -11.56 14.62 -10.50
C LEU A 53 -11.44 16.14 -10.66
N ASN A 54 -10.93 16.79 -9.61
CA ASN A 54 -10.46 18.16 -9.68
C ASN A 54 -8.93 18.22 -9.54
N PRO A 55 -8.28 19.35 -9.88
CA PRO A 55 -6.82 19.46 -9.82
C PRO A 55 -6.22 19.16 -8.44
N MET A 56 -6.93 19.48 -7.35
CA MET A 56 -6.45 19.20 -5.99
C MET A 56 -6.45 17.71 -5.67
N MET A 57 -7.50 16.97 -6.07
CA MET A 57 -7.56 15.51 -5.90
C MET A 57 -6.42 14.82 -6.67
N VAL A 58 -6.16 15.26 -7.89
CA VAL A 58 -5.05 14.74 -8.71
C VAL A 58 -3.70 15.05 -8.06
N LEU A 59 -3.51 16.27 -7.55
CA LEU A 59 -2.29 16.67 -6.84
C LEU A 59 -2.01 15.77 -5.62
N PHE A 60 -3.01 15.56 -4.76
CA PHE A 60 -2.84 14.70 -3.58
C PHE A 60 -2.58 13.24 -3.95
N ALA A 61 -3.22 12.73 -5.00
CA ALA A 61 -2.93 11.40 -5.53
C ALA A 61 -1.47 11.30 -6.03
N ASN A 62 -0.97 12.33 -6.73
CA ASN A 62 0.41 12.37 -7.21
C ASN A 62 1.42 12.47 -6.06
N PHE A 63 1.16 13.25 -5.02
CA PHE A 63 1.99 13.27 -3.81
C PHE A 63 2.04 11.90 -3.15
N PHE A 64 0.89 11.27 -2.96
CA PHE A 64 0.80 9.92 -2.41
C PHE A 64 1.60 8.90 -3.26
N GLY A 65 1.32 8.83 -4.57
CA GLY A 65 1.95 7.86 -5.46
C GLY A 65 3.46 8.04 -5.53
N THR A 66 3.95 9.28 -5.65
CA THR A 66 5.39 9.55 -5.73
C THR A 66 6.13 9.18 -4.43
N VAL A 67 5.57 9.51 -3.27
CA VAL A 67 6.17 9.15 -1.97
C VAL A 67 6.22 7.63 -1.79
N VAL A 68 5.14 6.91 -2.11
CA VAL A 68 5.10 5.44 -1.98
C VAL A 68 6.06 4.77 -2.97
N LEU A 69 6.19 5.28 -4.19
CA LEU A 69 7.17 4.78 -5.15
C LEU A 69 8.60 4.96 -4.66
N ILE A 70 8.96 6.16 -4.20
CA ILE A 70 10.30 6.44 -3.65
C ILE A 70 10.59 5.50 -2.48
N TRP A 71 9.65 5.38 -1.53
CA TRP A 71 9.78 4.49 -0.38
C TRP A 71 9.97 3.03 -0.78
N SER A 72 9.25 2.56 -1.80
CA SER A 72 9.37 1.20 -2.33
C SER A 72 10.73 0.95 -2.97
N VAL A 73 11.26 1.92 -3.72
CA VAL A 73 12.61 1.84 -4.29
C VAL A 73 13.68 1.81 -3.19
N VAL A 74 13.57 2.67 -2.18
CA VAL A 74 14.45 2.67 -0.99
C VAL A 74 14.44 1.29 -0.33
N ARG A 75 13.26 0.72 -0.10
CA ARG A 75 13.12 -0.60 0.53
C ARG A 75 13.79 -1.70 -0.28
N LEU A 76 13.58 -1.73 -1.60
CA LEU A 76 14.17 -2.74 -2.49
C LEU A 76 15.70 -2.61 -2.62
N ARG A 77 16.22 -1.37 -2.57
CA ARG A 77 17.65 -1.08 -2.68
C ARG A 77 18.43 -1.43 -1.41
N PHE A 78 17.94 -1.02 -0.25
CA PHE A 78 18.65 -1.22 1.01
C PHE A 78 18.39 -2.59 1.64
N ASP A 79 17.23 -3.20 1.37
CA ASP A 79 16.85 -4.53 1.85
C ASP A 79 17.06 -4.75 3.36
N ASN A 80 16.88 -3.68 4.12
CA ASN A 80 17.11 -3.64 5.56
C ASN A 80 15.82 -4.02 6.32
N PRO A 81 15.83 -5.09 7.15
CA PRO A 81 14.65 -5.52 7.91
C PRO A 81 14.03 -4.44 8.80
N LEU A 82 14.80 -3.45 9.26
CA LEU A 82 14.28 -2.35 10.06
C LEU A 82 13.29 -1.48 9.27
N LEU A 83 13.53 -1.28 7.97
CA LEU A 83 12.61 -0.54 7.09
C LEU A 83 11.27 -1.25 6.97
N GLY A 84 11.24 -2.59 7.07
CA GLY A 84 10.00 -3.36 7.11
C GLY A 84 9.16 -3.10 8.36
N ARG A 85 9.77 -2.70 9.48
CA ARG A 85 9.02 -2.32 10.70
C ARG A 85 8.35 -0.96 10.56
N TYR A 86 9.06 0.00 9.96
CA TYR A 86 8.46 1.29 9.62
C TYR A 86 7.36 1.15 8.56
N ASP A 87 7.56 0.27 7.59
CA ASP A 87 6.54 -0.05 6.59
C ASP A 87 5.28 -0.64 7.24
N ALA A 88 5.43 -1.58 8.17
CA ALA A 88 4.29 -2.13 8.91
C ALA A 88 3.48 -1.04 9.63
N ALA A 89 4.15 -0.07 10.25
CA ALA A 89 3.48 1.07 10.88
C ALA A 89 2.75 1.96 9.85
N GLY A 90 3.38 2.22 8.70
CA GLY A 90 2.77 2.94 7.58
C GLY A 90 1.51 2.25 7.06
N ARG A 91 1.53 0.92 6.94
CA ARG A 91 0.37 0.11 6.52
C ARG A 91 -0.78 0.14 7.51
N MET A 92 -0.48 0.16 8.81
CA MET A 92 -1.50 0.36 9.84
C MET A 92 -2.12 1.75 9.76
N LEU A 93 -1.33 2.79 9.48
CA LEU A 93 -1.84 4.15 9.25
C LEU A 93 -2.70 4.24 7.99
N PHE A 94 -2.27 3.65 6.87
CA PHE A 94 -3.11 3.56 5.66
C PHE A 94 -4.41 2.83 5.92
N SER A 95 -4.35 1.72 6.68
CA SER A 95 -5.53 0.98 7.11
C SER A 95 -6.49 1.85 7.92
N ALA A 96 -5.97 2.64 8.88
CA ALA A 96 -6.77 3.57 9.66
C ALA A 96 -7.47 4.63 8.79
N TRP A 97 -6.78 5.18 7.78
CA TRP A 97 -7.36 6.17 6.88
C TRP A 97 -8.39 5.58 5.91
N MET A 98 -8.18 4.35 5.46
CA MET A 98 -9.18 3.62 4.67
C MET A 98 -10.43 3.28 5.48
N ILE A 99 -10.27 2.86 6.74
CA ILE A 99 -11.40 2.67 7.67
C ILE A 99 -12.13 3.99 7.88
N ASN A 100 -11.41 5.08 8.14
CA ASN A 100 -12.01 6.40 8.27
C ASN A 100 -12.82 6.79 7.03
N ALA A 101 -12.28 6.58 5.82
CA ALA A 101 -12.99 6.85 4.57
C ALA A 101 -14.27 6.02 4.46
N LEU A 102 -14.21 4.71 4.74
CA LEU A 102 -15.38 3.82 4.71
C LEU A 102 -16.47 4.26 5.70
N LEU A 103 -16.09 4.67 6.91
CA LEU A 103 -17.03 5.18 7.92
C LEU A 103 -17.72 6.49 7.51
N HIS A 104 -17.12 7.26 6.61
CA HIS A 104 -17.63 8.54 6.11
C HIS A 104 -18.17 8.45 4.67
N GLY A 105 -18.60 7.26 4.23
CA GLY A 105 -19.26 7.06 2.93
C GLY A 105 -18.31 6.87 1.74
N GLY A 106 -17.04 6.54 2.00
CA GLY A 106 -16.09 6.14 0.96
C GLY A 106 -16.53 4.88 0.22
N SER A 107 -16.02 4.72 -1.01
CA SER A 107 -16.38 3.58 -1.86
C SER A 107 -16.12 2.22 -1.19
N PRO A 108 -17.02 1.24 -1.30
CA PRO A 108 -16.77 -0.14 -0.85
C PRO A 108 -15.55 -0.79 -1.51
N VAL A 109 -15.10 -0.32 -2.69
CA VAL A 109 -13.88 -0.80 -3.35
C VAL A 109 -12.65 -0.66 -2.46
N ILE A 110 -12.66 0.28 -1.51
CA ILE A 110 -11.60 0.49 -0.51
C ILE A 110 -11.34 -0.79 0.31
N TRP A 111 -12.33 -1.67 0.51
CA TRP A 111 -12.15 -2.92 1.26
C TRP A 111 -11.06 -3.82 0.69
N VAL A 112 -10.91 -3.85 -0.65
CA VAL A 112 -9.88 -4.67 -1.32
C VAL A 112 -8.48 -4.21 -0.92
N PHE A 113 -8.27 -2.89 -0.90
CA PHE A 113 -7.01 -2.29 -0.47
C PHE A 113 -6.80 -2.46 1.04
N LEU A 114 -7.84 -2.22 1.85
CA LEU A 114 -7.77 -2.34 3.31
C LEU A 114 -7.34 -3.73 3.77
N ILE A 115 -7.97 -4.78 3.25
CA ILE A 115 -7.61 -6.16 3.60
C ILE A 115 -6.15 -6.42 3.23
N THR A 116 -5.74 -5.98 2.04
CA THR A 116 -4.36 -6.18 1.55
C THR A 116 -3.34 -5.46 2.44
N GLU A 117 -3.59 -4.21 2.81
CA GLU A 117 -2.72 -3.43 3.69
C GLU A 117 -2.61 -4.04 5.10
N ILE A 118 -3.73 -4.52 5.66
CA ILE A 118 -3.73 -5.22 6.94
C ILE A 118 -2.90 -6.51 6.85
N CYS A 119 -3.09 -7.31 5.80
CA CYS A 119 -2.34 -8.55 5.59
C CYS A 119 -0.83 -8.30 5.52
N TRP A 120 -0.40 -7.32 4.71
CA TRP A 120 1.02 -6.96 4.61
C TRP A 120 1.57 -6.41 5.92
N GLY A 121 0.83 -5.51 6.58
CA GLY A 121 1.25 -4.90 7.82
C GLY A 121 1.41 -5.92 8.95
N ILE A 122 0.47 -6.87 9.09
CA ILE A 122 0.62 -7.99 10.02
C ILE A 122 1.84 -8.84 9.67
N ALA A 123 1.99 -9.23 8.39
CA ALA A 123 3.08 -10.08 7.94
C ALA A 123 4.47 -9.47 8.25
N GLN A 124 4.60 -8.15 8.15
CA GLN A 124 5.82 -7.42 8.48
C GLN A 124 5.96 -7.07 9.98
N ALA A 125 4.88 -7.09 10.75
CA ALA A 125 4.88 -6.91 12.20
C ALA A 125 5.24 -8.19 12.97
N LEU A 126 5.08 -9.38 12.36
CA LEU A 126 5.40 -10.64 13.01
C LEU A 126 6.86 -10.72 13.50
N PRO A 127 7.12 -11.37 14.65
CA PRO A 127 8.46 -11.53 15.20
C PRO A 127 9.32 -12.41 14.27
N VAL A 128 10.57 -11.99 14.06
CA VAL A 128 11.58 -12.73 13.28
C VAL A 128 12.45 -13.52 14.23
N ARG A 129 12.71 -14.79 13.92
CA ARG A 129 13.64 -15.62 14.69
C ARG A 129 15.04 -15.02 14.60
N SER A 130 15.61 -14.63 15.74
CA SER A 130 17.03 -14.28 15.81
C SER A 130 17.85 -15.53 15.48
N PRO A 131 18.92 -15.42 14.68
CA PRO A 131 19.90 -16.49 14.62
C PRO A 131 20.41 -16.72 16.05
N VAL A 132 20.38 -17.97 16.52
CA VAL A 132 21.08 -18.33 17.75
C VAL A 132 22.56 -18.14 17.43
N VAL A 133 23.12 -17.01 17.84
CA VAL A 133 24.58 -16.81 17.80
C VAL A 133 25.13 -17.74 18.87
N ALA A 134 25.68 -18.88 18.45
CA ALA A 134 26.51 -19.69 19.33
C ALA A 134 27.67 -18.79 19.77
N ARG A 135 27.68 -18.37 21.04
CA ARG A 135 28.89 -17.80 21.64
C ARG A 135 29.88 -18.95 21.76
N VAL A 136 30.91 -18.91 20.91
CA VAL A 136 32.14 -19.69 21.09
C VAL A 136 32.99 -18.96 22.11
#